data_AF-A0A538DPK9-F1
#
_entry.id   AF-A0A538DPK9-F1
#
_cell.length_a   1.000
_cell.length_b   1.000
_cell.length_c   1.000
_cell.angle_alpha   90.00
_cell.angle_beta   90.00
_cell.angle_gamma   90.00
#
_symmetry.space_group_name_H-M   'P 1'
#
loop_
_entity.id
_entity.type
_entity.pdbx_description
1 polymer ?
#
loop_
_entity_poly.entity_id
_entity_poly.type
_entity_poly.pdbx_seq_one_letter_code
_entity_poly.pdbx_strand_id
1 'polypeptide(L)'
;TGGEPLVRRDLPALVRMVAAIPGVHDLSLTTNGILLDRLAGPLVDAGLRRINVSLDSLDHARFAEITRRDALDQVLAGLAEAERYPELRPIKVNCVSIKGFTEDEVPALAGLARRKPYVVRFIEFMPLDADRAWSADQVLTGGEIRTLIEEQYGPLVEVPAKPSSTARRFRFADGKGEIGFVNPVSEPFCSSCNRIRLTADGQLRTCLFSRREWDLKAALRDGRTDSQIADFLRFAVRHKELKHRVNEPGFVRASRSMSQIGG
;
A
#
# COMPACT_ATOMS: atom_id res chain seq x y z
N THR A 1 1.98 7.10 -5.10
CA THR A 1 2.01 7.13 -3.62
C THR A 1 2.72 8.41 -3.18
N GLY A 2 3.16 8.57 -1.93
CA GLY A 2 3.92 9.72 -1.43
C GLY A 2 3.85 9.81 0.10
N GLY A 3 3.91 11.02 0.67
CA GLY A 3 3.05 11.28 1.83
C GLY A 3 1.59 11.10 1.39
N GLU A 4 0.81 12.18 1.35
CA GLU A 4 -0.49 12.12 0.67
C GLU A 4 -0.35 12.56 -0.80
N PRO A 5 -0.46 11.66 -1.81
CA PRO A 5 -0.28 12.08 -3.20
C PRO A 5 -1.36 13.04 -3.70
N LEU A 6 -2.58 12.99 -3.17
CA LEU A 6 -3.67 13.88 -3.61
C LEU A 6 -3.41 15.35 -3.29
N VAL A 7 -2.44 15.67 -2.41
CA VAL A 7 -2.01 17.06 -2.19
C VAL A 7 -1.03 17.57 -3.25
N ARG A 8 -0.52 16.69 -4.12
CA ARG A 8 0.38 17.10 -5.20
C ARG A 8 -0.44 17.85 -6.25
N ARG A 9 -0.12 19.13 -6.42
CA ARG A 9 -0.68 19.97 -7.49
C ARG A 9 -0.51 19.27 -8.85
N ASP A 10 -1.55 19.37 -9.67
CA ASP A 10 -1.60 18.82 -11.03
C ASP A 10 -1.29 17.31 -11.10
N LEU A 11 -1.69 16.55 -10.06
CA LEU A 11 -1.59 15.09 -10.07
C LEU A 11 -2.25 14.44 -11.31
N PRO A 12 -3.44 14.86 -11.78
CA PRO A 12 -4.04 14.30 -12.99
C PRO A 12 -3.15 14.45 -14.23
N ALA A 13 -2.38 15.53 -14.36
CA ALA A 13 -1.44 15.70 -15.47
C ALA A 13 -0.32 14.64 -15.42
N LEU A 14 0.24 14.39 -14.24
CA LEU A 14 1.25 13.33 -14.06
C LEU A 14 0.68 11.94 -14.36
N VAL A 15 -0.54 11.65 -13.88
CA VAL A 15 -1.22 10.37 -14.16
C VAL A 15 -1.38 10.17 -15.67
N ARG A 16 -1.81 11.20 -16.40
CA ARG A 16 -1.95 11.17 -17.86
C ARG A 16 -0.64 10.90 -18.57
N MET A 17 0.44 11.56 -18.14
CA MET A 17 1.78 11.34 -18.69
C MET A 17 2.23 9.90 -18.49
N VAL A 18 2.05 9.33 -17.29
CA VAL A 18 2.48 7.95 -16.98
C VAL A 18 1.62 6.91 -17.69
N ALA A 19 0.30 7.11 -17.74
CA ALA A 19 -0.63 6.21 -18.40
C ALA A 19 -0.39 6.10 -19.93
N ALA A 20 0.17 7.14 -20.54
CA ALA A 20 0.51 7.16 -21.97
C ALA A 20 1.83 6.45 -22.32
N ILE A 21 2.63 6.04 -21.33
CA ILE A 21 3.94 5.42 -21.59
C ILE A 21 3.76 4.00 -22.14
N PRO A 22 4.30 3.67 -23.33
CA PRO A 22 4.26 2.32 -23.86
C PRO A 22 4.88 1.30 -22.88
N GLY A 23 4.16 0.19 -22.64
CA GLY A 23 4.56 -0.85 -21.69
C GLY A 23 4.05 -0.64 -20.26
N VAL A 24 3.45 0.52 -19.94
CA VAL A 24 2.70 0.69 -18.68
C VAL A 24 1.30 0.12 -18.87
N HIS A 25 1.09 -1.09 -18.36
CA HIS A 25 -0.20 -1.79 -18.44
C HIS A 25 -1.09 -1.60 -17.22
N ASP A 26 -0.55 -1.05 -16.13
CA ASP A 26 -1.21 -1.01 -14.85
C ASP A 26 -0.73 0.20 -14.03
N LEU A 27 -1.66 1.10 -13.73
CA LEU A 27 -1.41 2.32 -12.95
C LEU A 27 -2.32 2.36 -11.74
N SER A 28 -1.71 2.50 -10.56
CA SER A 28 -2.41 2.52 -9.29
C SER A 28 -1.94 3.64 -8.37
N LEU A 29 -2.89 4.23 -7.64
CA LEU A 29 -2.64 5.25 -6.62
C LEU A 29 -2.86 4.65 -5.22
N THR A 30 -2.05 5.06 -4.25
CA THR A 30 -2.31 4.80 -2.81
C THR A 30 -2.50 6.14 -2.12
N THR A 31 -3.59 6.33 -1.40
CA THR A 31 -4.01 7.59 -0.77
C THR A 31 -4.69 7.31 0.57
N ASN A 32 -4.72 8.28 1.48
CA ASN A 32 -5.59 8.26 2.66
C ASN A 32 -7.07 8.49 2.32
N GLY A 33 -7.40 8.89 1.09
CA GLY A 33 -8.78 9.02 0.59
C GLY A 33 -9.48 10.34 0.90
N ILE A 34 -8.89 11.23 1.71
CA ILE A 34 -9.56 12.47 2.19
C ILE A 34 -9.98 13.40 1.04
N LEU A 35 -9.19 13.47 -0.04
CA LEU A 35 -9.46 14.32 -1.21
C LEU A 35 -10.02 13.54 -2.41
N LEU A 36 -10.37 12.27 -2.20
CA LEU A 36 -10.76 11.39 -3.29
C LEU A 36 -12.15 11.73 -3.85
N ASP A 37 -13.02 12.30 -3.02
CA ASP A 37 -14.34 12.84 -3.40
C ASP A 37 -14.27 13.88 -4.53
N ARG A 38 -13.18 14.66 -4.58
CA ARG A 38 -12.96 15.71 -5.59
C ARG A 38 -12.10 15.24 -6.75
N LEU A 39 -11.23 14.26 -6.51
CA LEU A 39 -10.17 13.88 -7.47
C LEU A 39 -10.42 12.55 -8.18
N ALA A 40 -11.36 11.71 -7.74
CA ALA A 40 -11.63 10.43 -8.39
C ALA A 40 -11.93 10.58 -9.88
N GLY A 41 -12.89 11.43 -10.26
CA GLY A 41 -13.23 11.70 -11.66
C GLY A 41 -12.05 12.21 -12.50
N PRO A 42 -11.40 13.33 -12.11
CA PRO A 42 -10.22 13.83 -12.82
C PRO A 42 -9.07 12.82 -12.97
N LEU A 43 -8.89 11.92 -11.99
CA LEU A 43 -7.89 10.86 -12.05
C LEU A 43 -8.28 9.74 -13.01
N VAL A 44 -9.56 9.34 -13.04
CA VAL A 44 -10.08 8.36 -13.99
C VAL A 44 -9.96 8.87 -15.43
N ASP A 45 -10.32 10.14 -15.67
CA ASP A 45 -10.17 10.82 -16.97
C ASP A 45 -8.71 10.96 -17.41
N ALA A 46 -7.78 10.95 -16.45
CA ALA A 46 -6.35 10.93 -16.69
C ALA A 46 -5.80 9.53 -16.99
N GLY A 47 -6.61 8.48 -16.87
CA GLY A 47 -6.21 7.09 -17.14
C GLY A 47 -5.88 6.27 -15.90
N LEU A 48 -6.21 6.72 -14.69
CA LEU A 48 -6.08 5.89 -13.49
C LEU A 48 -7.10 4.75 -13.53
N ARG A 49 -6.65 3.54 -13.18
CA ARG A 49 -7.49 2.32 -13.21
C ARG A 49 -7.61 1.61 -11.88
N ARG A 50 -6.72 1.87 -10.92
CA ARG A 50 -6.79 1.24 -9.58
C ARG A 50 -6.44 2.21 -8.46
N ILE A 51 -7.08 2.03 -7.32
CA ILE A 51 -6.75 2.75 -6.10
C ILE A 51 -6.58 1.83 -4.91
N ASN A 52 -5.76 2.28 -3.97
CA ASN A 52 -5.59 1.70 -2.64
C ASN A 52 -5.85 2.83 -1.64
N VAL A 53 -6.85 2.68 -0.79
CA VAL A 53 -7.18 3.67 0.24
C VAL A 53 -6.74 3.13 1.59
N SER A 54 -5.94 3.90 2.32
CA SER A 54 -5.58 3.54 3.70
C SER A 54 -6.73 3.90 4.63
N LEU A 55 -7.24 2.92 5.39
CA LEU A 55 -8.33 3.08 6.34
C LEU A 55 -8.17 2.02 7.42
N ASP A 56 -7.63 2.42 8.57
CA ASP A 56 -7.24 1.50 9.64
C ASP A 56 -8.35 1.25 10.66
N SER A 57 -9.44 2.03 10.62
CA SER A 57 -10.58 1.91 11.52
C SER A 57 -11.86 2.49 10.89
N LEU A 58 -13.02 1.95 11.29
CA LEU A 58 -14.36 2.48 10.99
C LEU A 58 -15.02 3.18 12.18
N ASP A 59 -14.32 3.26 13.32
CA ASP A 59 -14.72 4.03 14.48
C ASP A 59 -14.06 5.42 14.45
N HIS A 60 -14.84 6.48 14.70
CA HIS A 60 -14.33 7.84 14.62
C HIS A 60 -13.24 8.14 15.64
N ALA A 61 -13.39 7.65 16.88
CA ALA A 61 -12.42 7.93 17.94
C ALA A 61 -11.10 7.24 17.63
N ARG A 62 -11.15 5.96 17.25
CA ARG A 62 -9.97 5.18 16.86
C ARG A 62 -9.31 5.70 15.60
N PHE A 63 -10.09 6.08 14.59
CA PHE A 63 -9.58 6.70 13.38
C PHE A 63 -8.84 8.01 13.69
N ALA A 64 -9.43 8.87 14.53
CA ALA A 64 -8.83 10.12 14.94
C ALA A 64 -7.55 9.91 15.78
N GLU A 65 -7.51 8.88 16.62
CA GLU A 65 -6.32 8.48 17.37
C GLU A 65 -5.17 8.07 16.42
N ILE A 66 -5.47 7.23 15.42
CA ILE A 66 -4.48 6.74 14.44
C ILE A 66 -3.97 7.87 13.55
N THR A 67 -4.89 8.61 12.94
CA THR A 67 -4.56 9.57 11.87
C THR A 67 -4.26 10.97 12.40
N ARG A 68 -4.48 11.19 13.71
CA ARG A 68 -4.42 12.48 14.40
C ARG A 68 -5.38 13.53 13.83
N ARG A 69 -6.43 13.08 13.12
CA ARG A 69 -7.45 13.91 12.47
C ARG A 69 -8.79 13.19 12.45
N ASP A 70 -9.86 13.88 12.80
CA ASP A 70 -11.22 13.36 12.58
C ASP A 70 -11.60 13.62 11.11
N ALA A 71 -11.34 12.63 10.25
CA ALA A 71 -11.56 12.73 8.81
C ALA A 71 -12.21 11.48 8.19
N LEU A 72 -12.80 10.62 9.01
CA LEU A 72 -13.34 9.33 8.57
C LEU A 72 -14.45 9.54 7.52
N ASP A 73 -15.35 10.49 7.75
CA ASP A 73 -16.45 10.80 6.83
C ASP A 73 -15.94 11.22 5.45
N GLN A 74 -14.87 12.01 5.37
CA GLN A 74 -14.25 12.41 4.10
C GLN A 74 -13.67 11.21 3.37
N VAL A 75 -13.04 10.27 4.09
CA VAL A 75 -12.50 9.04 3.49
C VAL A 75 -13.63 8.16 2.95
N LEU A 76 -14.72 7.99 3.72
CA LEU A 76 -15.89 7.22 3.30
C LEU A 76 -16.61 7.86 2.10
N ALA A 77 -16.74 9.19 2.09
CA ALA A 77 -17.27 9.95 0.96
C ALA A 77 -16.39 9.79 -0.29
N GLY A 78 -15.07 9.86 -0.14
CA GLY A 78 -14.12 9.65 -1.23
C GLY A 78 -14.16 8.23 -1.80
N LEU A 79 -14.29 7.23 -0.93
CA LEU A 79 -14.51 5.84 -1.31
C LEU A 79 -15.83 5.66 -2.08
N ALA A 80 -16.93 6.26 -1.60
CA ALA A 80 -18.22 6.23 -2.27
C ALA A 80 -18.19 6.94 -3.64
N GLU A 81 -17.47 8.06 -3.78
CA GLU A 81 -17.26 8.71 -5.07
C GLU A 81 -16.48 7.80 -6.02
N ALA A 82 -15.38 7.20 -5.56
CA ALA A 82 -14.59 6.26 -6.37
C ALA A 82 -15.42 5.04 -6.83
N GLU A 83 -16.40 4.58 -6.05
CA GLU A 83 -17.30 3.49 -6.44
C GLU A 83 -18.09 3.80 -7.72
N ARG A 84 -18.35 5.07 -8.03
CA ARG A 84 -19.18 5.50 -9.17
C ARG A 84 -18.51 5.29 -10.52
N TYR A 85 -17.20 5.01 -10.54
CA TYR A 85 -16.40 4.85 -11.75
C TYR A 85 -16.07 3.36 -11.97
N PRO A 86 -16.75 2.65 -12.90
CA PRO A 86 -16.52 1.22 -13.15
C PRO A 86 -15.09 0.91 -13.62
N GLU A 87 -14.43 1.88 -14.25
CA GLU A 87 -13.05 1.78 -14.74
C GLU A 87 -12.01 1.75 -13.61
N LEU A 88 -12.38 2.23 -12.42
CA LEU A 88 -11.51 2.36 -11.26
C LEU A 88 -11.60 1.11 -10.37
N ARG A 89 -11.17 -0.04 -10.91
CA ARG A 89 -11.28 -1.34 -10.24
C ARG A 89 -10.02 -2.19 -10.35
N PRO A 90 -9.70 -3.00 -9.31
CA PRO A 90 -10.37 -3.04 -8.01
C PRO A 90 -10.06 -1.80 -7.16
N ILE A 91 -11.00 -1.42 -6.28
CA ILE A 91 -10.73 -0.55 -5.14
C ILE A 91 -10.25 -1.44 -4.00
N LYS A 92 -9.06 -1.12 -3.48
CA LYS A 92 -8.49 -1.83 -2.34
C LYS A 92 -8.50 -0.93 -1.12
N VAL A 93 -8.86 -1.48 0.02
CA VAL A 93 -8.78 -0.78 1.31
C VAL A 93 -7.66 -1.44 2.11
N ASN A 94 -6.67 -0.67 2.55
CA ASN A 94 -5.52 -1.15 3.29
C ASN A 94 -5.66 -0.77 4.76
N CYS A 95 -5.54 -1.77 5.62
CA CYS A 95 -5.66 -1.62 7.06
C CYS A 95 -4.35 -2.13 7.68
N VAL A 96 -3.58 -1.25 8.31
CA VAL A 96 -2.42 -1.65 9.11
C VAL A 96 -2.92 -2.24 10.42
N SER A 97 -2.47 -3.43 10.74
CA SER A 97 -2.94 -4.21 11.88
C SER A 97 -1.89 -4.24 12.99
N ILE A 98 -2.25 -3.69 14.14
CA ILE A 98 -1.39 -3.51 15.32
C ILE A 98 -2.03 -4.26 16.49
N LYS A 99 -1.26 -5.17 17.09
CA LYS A 99 -1.70 -5.96 18.25
C LYS A 99 -1.84 -5.07 19.50
N GLY A 100 -2.87 -5.33 20.29
CA GLY A 100 -3.32 -4.52 21.42
C GLY A 100 -4.03 -3.23 21.01
N PHE A 101 -4.38 -3.08 19.72
CA PHE A 101 -4.89 -1.82 19.21
C PHE A 101 -5.98 -2.00 18.14
N THR A 102 -5.72 -2.67 17.02
CA THR A 102 -6.68 -2.72 15.90
C THR A 102 -7.45 -4.04 15.82
N GLU A 103 -7.28 -4.98 16.74
CA GLU A 103 -7.98 -6.29 16.71
C GLU A 103 -9.49 -6.14 16.57
N ASP A 104 -10.08 -5.25 17.37
CA ASP A 104 -11.53 -5.06 17.44
C ASP A 104 -12.11 -4.45 16.14
N GLU A 105 -11.26 -3.83 15.31
CA GLU A 105 -11.65 -3.28 14.01
C GLU A 105 -11.76 -4.35 12.92
N VAL A 106 -11.08 -5.50 13.09
CA VAL A 106 -10.97 -6.55 12.07
C VAL A 106 -12.34 -7.04 11.60
N PRO A 107 -13.30 -7.40 12.47
CA PRO A 107 -14.62 -7.85 12.02
C PRO A 107 -15.40 -6.76 11.27
N ALA A 108 -15.31 -5.50 11.70
CA ALA A 108 -16.01 -4.39 11.04
C ALA A 108 -15.46 -4.13 9.63
N LEU A 109 -14.13 -4.10 9.50
CA LEU A 109 -13.42 -3.93 8.23
C LEU A 109 -13.63 -5.13 7.29
N ALA A 110 -13.63 -6.36 7.79
CA ALA A 110 -13.97 -7.53 6.99
C ALA A 110 -15.45 -7.47 6.52
N GLY A 111 -16.35 -6.99 7.38
CA GLY A 111 -17.74 -6.71 7.01
C GLY A 111 -17.88 -5.67 5.89
N LEU A 112 -16.98 -4.69 5.81
CA LEU A 112 -16.94 -3.73 4.72
C LEU A 112 -16.68 -4.42 3.37
N ALA A 113 -15.72 -5.36 3.30
CA ALA A 113 -15.44 -6.15 2.10
C ALA A 113 -16.64 -6.99 1.63
N ARG A 114 -17.51 -7.40 2.56
CA ARG A 114 -18.72 -8.17 2.28
C ARG A 114 -19.85 -7.30 1.73
N ARG A 115 -19.92 -6.03 2.14
CA ARG A 115 -21.01 -5.09 1.77
C ARG A 115 -20.69 -4.22 0.56
N LYS A 116 -19.41 -4.00 0.28
CA LYS A 116 -18.93 -3.06 -0.74
C LYS A 116 -18.06 -3.77 -1.79
N PRO A 117 -17.90 -3.22 -3.01
CA PRO A 117 -17.04 -3.79 -4.05
C PRO A 117 -15.55 -3.55 -3.78
N TYR A 118 -15.13 -3.73 -2.53
CA TYR A 118 -13.79 -3.47 -2.04
C TYR A 118 -13.06 -4.78 -1.74
N VAL A 119 -11.78 -4.80 -2.03
CA VAL A 119 -10.87 -5.81 -1.50
C VAL A 119 -10.18 -5.23 -0.28
N VAL A 120 -10.62 -5.62 0.91
CA VAL A 120 -10.00 -5.17 2.17
C VAL A 120 -8.75 -6.00 2.40
N ARG A 121 -7.64 -5.33 2.70
CA ARG A 121 -6.34 -5.95 2.92
C ARG A 121 -5.82 -5.57 4.29
N PHE A 122 -5.54 -6.58 5.10
CA PHE A 122 -4.86 -6.43 6.37
C PHE A 122 -3.36 -6.54 6.16
N ILE A 123 -2.61 -5.62 6.75
CA ILE A 123 -1.16 -5.48 6.58
C ILE A 123 -0.52 -5.52 7.96
N GLU A 124 0.40 -6.45 8.18
CA GLU A 124 1.10 -6.51 9.47
C GLU A 124 1.92 -5.24 9.71
N PHE A 125 1.92 -4.78 10.96
CA PHE A 125 2.71 -3.64 11.39
C PHE A 125 4.20 -3.90 11.20
N MET A 126 4.92 -2.94 10.59
CA MET A 126 6.33 -3.06 10.20
C MET A 126 7.19 -1.94 10.82
N PRO A 127 8.50 -2.16 11.01
CA PRO A 127 9.42 -1.17 11.58
C PRO A 127 9.85 -0.10 10.57
N LEU A 128 8.87 0.64 10.04
CA LEU A 128 9.03 1.78 9.13
C LEU A 128 8.29 3.02 9.65
N ASP A 129 7.89 2.98 10.92
CA ASP A 129 7.17 4.02 11.63
C ASP A 129 8.08 5.21 11.99
N ALA A 130 7.50 6.41 12.00
CA ALA A 130 8.25 7.63 12.29
C ALA A 130 8.70 7.71 13.75
N ASP A 131 7.85 7.23 14.66
CA ASP A 131 8.05 7.33 16.10
C ASP A 131 8.97 6.22 16.66
N ARG A 132 9.42 5.30 15.80
CA ARG A 132 10.26 4.13 16.12
C ARG A 132 9.71 3.26 17.26
N ALA A 133 8.42 3.32 17.50
CA ALA A 133 7.69 2.61 18.53
C ALA A 133 7.47 1.12 18.20
N TRP A 134 7.70 0.68 16.96
CA TRP A 134 7.49 -0.71 16.57
C TRP A 134 8.22 -1.72 17.49
N SER A 135 7.50 -2.75 17.92
CA SER A 135 8.01 -3.98 18.52
C SER A 135 7.44 -5.22 17.80
N ALA A 136 8.16 -6.33 17.84
CA ALA A 136 7.68 -7.61 17.32
C ALA A 136 6.40 -8.08 18.05
N ASP A 137 6.23 -7.73 19.32
CA ASP A 137 5.04 -8.07 20.11
C ASP A 137 3.77 -7.33 19.66
N GLN A 138 3.91 -6.28 18.83
CA GLN A 138 2.79 -5.52 18.27
C GLN A 138 2.34 -6.07 16.91
N VAL A 139 2.93 -7.17 16.43
CA VAL A 139 2.55 -7.78 15.16
C VAL A 139 1.30 -8.63 15.38
N LEU A 140 0.17 -8.15 14.85
CA LEU A 140 -1.03 -8.94 14.69
C LEU A 140 -0.93 -9.69 13.36
N THR A 141 -0.70 -11.00 13.42
CA THR A 141 -0.37 -11.80 12.23
C THR A 141 -1.56 -12.02 11.33
N GLY A 142 -1.32 -12.23 10.02
CA GLY A 142 -2.38 -12.59 9.09
C GLY A 142 -3.17 -13.85 9.50
N GLY A 143 -2.54 -14.78 10.21
CA GLY A 143 -3.19 -15.96 10.79
C GLY A 143 -4.18 -15.62 11.90
N GLU A 144 -3.77 -14.78 12.86
CA GLU A 144 -4.66 -14.30 13.94
C GLU A 144 -5.85 -13.51 13.37
N ILE A 145 -5.60 -12.61 12.42
CA ILE A 145 -6.66 -11.82 11.75
C ILE A 145 -7.62 -12.74 11.00
N ARG A 146 -7.11 -13.77 10.32
CA ARG A 146 -7.95 -14.76 9.63
C ARG A 146 -8.89 -15.44 10.62
N THR A 147 -8.39 -15.89 11.77
CA THR A 147 -9.23 -16.50 12.82
C THR A 147 -10.36 -15.57 13.26
N LEU A 148 -10.05 -14.31 13.58
CA LEU A 148 -11.06 -13.31 13.97
C LEU A 148 -12.15 -13.11 12.91
N ILE A 149 -11.78 -13.14 11.63
CA ILE A 149 -12.73 -13.02 10.52
C ILE A 149 -13.59 -14.29 10.40
N GLU A 150 -12.97 -15.47 10.51
CA GLU A 150 -13.66 -16.76 10.35
C GLU A 150 -14.64 -17.04 11.51
N GLU A 151 -14.32 -16.60 12.73
CA GLU A 151 -15.21 -16.66 13.89
C GLU A 151 -16.51 -15.86 13.66
N GLN A 152 -16.43 -14.69 13.03
CA GLN A 152 -17.59 -13.82 12.81
C GLN A 152 -18.37 -14.14 11.53
N TYR A 153 -17.67 -14.50 10.43
CA TYR A 153 -18.27 -14.57 9.09
C TYR A 153 -18.14 -15.94 8.42
N GLY A 154 -17.56 -16.92 9.10
CA GLY A 154 -17.33 -18.26 8.56
C GLY A 154 -16.08 -18.35 7.68
N PRO A 155 -15.85 -19.52 7.08
CA PRO A 155 -14.55 -19.88 6.53
C PRO A 155 -14.12 -19.03 5.33
N LEU A 156 -12.82 -18.74 5.28
CA LEU A 156 -12.15 -18.11 4.15
C LEU A 156 -11.46 -19.17 3.28
N VAL A 157 -11.67 -19.06 1.97
CA VAL A 157 -11.07 -19.94 0.95
C VAL A 157 -10.01 -19.16 0.20
N GLU A 158 -8.77 -19.65 0.22
CA GLU A 158 -7.66 -19.04 -0.52
C GLU A 158 -7.92 -19.12 -2.04
N VAL A 159 -7.61 -18.04 -2.74
CA VAL A 159 -7.74 -17.95 -4.19
C VAL A 159 -6.41 -17.62 -4.85
N PRO A 160 -6.17 -18.08 -6.10
CA PRO A 160 -4.91 -17.82 -6.78
C PRO A 160 -4.55 -16.34 -6.88
N ALA A 161 -3.29 -16.05 -6.61
CA ALA A 161 -2.68 -14.74 -6.79
C ALA A 161 -1.56 -14.80 -7.83
N LYS A 162 -1.20 -13.64 -8.40
CA LYS A 162 -0.02 -13.55 -9.28
C LYS A 162 1.25 -13.91 -8.49
N PRO A 163 2.28 -14.51 -9.11
CA PRO A 163 3.51 -14.90 -8.41
C PRO A 163 4.19 -13.76 -7.61
N SER A 164 4.14 -12.52 -8.11
CA SER A 164 4.69 -11.33 -7.46
C SER A 164 3.69 -10.58 -6.56
N SER A 165 2.52 -11.17 -6.27
CA SER A 165 1.55 -10.59 -5.36
C SER A 165 2.11 -10.52 -3.94
N THR A 166 1.99 -9.36 -3.30
CA THR A 166 2.36 -9.20 -1.88
C THR A 166 1.28 -9.67 -0.93
N ALA A 167 0.04 -9.84 -1.42
CA ALA A 167 -1.08 -10.29 -0.64
C ALA A 167 -1.45 -11.72 -1.00
N ARG A 168 -1.65 -12.57 0.01
CA ARG A 168 -2.45 -13.78 -0.12
C ARG A 168 -3.91 -13.36 -0.20
N ARG A 169 -4.69 -13.97 -1.09
CA ARG A 169 -6.06 -13.56 -1.41
C ARG A 169 -7.02 -14.63 -0.97
N PHE A 170 -8.12 -14.22 -0.34
CA PHE A 170 -9.14 -15.11 0.17
C PHE A 170 -10.52 -14.59 -0.18
N ARG A 171 -11.47 -15.49 -0.42
CA ARG A 171 -12.89 -15.16 -0.50
C ARG A 171 -13.62 -15.83 0.65
N PHE A 172 -14.73 -15.26 1.07
CA PHE A 172 -15.64 -15.94 1.98
C PHE A 172 -16.24 -17.15 1.26
N ALA A 173 -16.39 -18.28 1.97
CA ALA A 173 -16.93 -19.50 1.39
C ALA A 173 -18.37 -19.33 0.86
N ASP A 174 -19.12 -18.36 1.41
CA ASP A 174 -20.45 -17.97 0.93
C ASP A 174 -20.44 -17.04 -0.30
N GLY A 175 -19.25 -16.75 -0.84
CA GLY A 175 -19.05 -15.95 -2.06
C GLY A 175 -19.11 -14.44 -1.87
N LYS A 176 -19.32 -13.93 -0.64
CA LYS A 176 -19.53 -12.49 -0.42
C LYS A 176 -18.23 -11.75 -0.11
N GLY A 177 -17.57 -11.24 -1.14
CA GLY A 177 -16.41 -10.34 -1.00
C GLY A 177 -15.06 -11.04 -0.97
N GLU A 178 -13.99 -10.24 -0.88
CA GLU A 178 -12.60 -10.70 -0.93
C GLU A 178 -11.75 -9.99 0.12
N ILE A 179 -10.91 -10.75 0.82
CA ILE A 179 -9.93 -10.29 1.80
C ILE A 179 -8.52 -10.58 1.29
N GLY A 180 -7.57 -9.68 1.60
CA GLY A 180 -6.15 -9.93 1.40
C GLY A 180 -5.36 -9.86 2.71
N PHE A 181 -4.34 -10.70 2.82
CA PHE A 181 -3.38 -10.64 3.92
C PHE A 181 -2.00 -10.32 3.35
N VAL A 182 -1.41 -9.21 3.79
CA VAL A 182 -0.05 -8.80 3.47
C VAL A 182 0.79 -9.04 4.71
N ASN A 183 1.59 -10.10 4.68
CA ASN A 183 2.30 -10.64 5.85
C ASN A 183 3.82 -10.41 5.74
N PRO A 184 4.31 -9.16 5.74
CA PRO A 184 5.73 -8.86 5.55
C PRO A 184 6.62 -9.33 6.70
N VAL A 185 6.07 -9.62 7.89
CA VAL A 185 6.84 -10.04 9.05
C VAL A 185 6.71 -11.55 9.25
N SER A 186 5.49 -12.09 9.35
CA SER A 186 5.28 -13.51 9.64
C SER A 186 5.54 -14.43 8.44
N GLU A 187 5.20 -13.99 7.21
CA GLU A 187 5.36 -14.76 5.97
C GLU A 187 6.02 -13.92 4.85
N PRO A 188 7.32 -13.56 4.96
CA PRO A 188 7.96 -12.62 4.05
C PRO A 188 7.99 -13.09 2.58
N PHE A 189 7.62 -12.19 1.65
CA PHE A 189 7.55 -12.44 0.21
C PHE A 189 8.71 -11.80 -0.59
N CYS A 190 9.89 -11.66 0.03
CA CYS A 190 11.03 -10.99 -0.62
C CYS A 190 11.51 -11.70 -1.90
N SER A 191 11.45 -13.04 -1.92
CA SER A 191 11.94 -13.87 -3.03
C SER A 191 11.22 -13.64 -4.35
N SER A 192 9.95 -13.22 -4.32
CA SER A 192 9.14 -12.89 -5.50
C SER A 192 8.95 -11.38 -5.72
N CYS A 193 9.61 -10.54 -4.92
CA CYS A 193 9.43 -9.09 -4.95
C CYS A 193 10.13 -8.45 -6.17
N ASN A 194 9.33 -7.95 -7.11
CA ASN A 194 9.77 -7.26 -8.33
C ASN A 194 9.69 -5.73 -8.24
N ARG A 195 9.63 -5.16 -7.04
CA ARG A 195 9.40 -3.72 -6.84
C ARG A 195 10.70 -2.95 -6.61
N ILE A 196 10.78 -1.75 -7.17
CA ILE A 196 11.72 -0.68 -6.84
C ILE A 196 10.91 0.61 -6.62
N ARG A 197 11.53 1.63 -6.06
CA ARG A 197 10.85 2.86 -5.64
C ARG A 197 11.67 4.09 -5.97
N LEU A 198 10.98 5.17 -6.34
CA LEU A 198 11.55 6.51 -6.44
C LEU A 198 10.98 7.35 -5.30
N THR A 199 11.85 7.96 -4.50
CA THR A 199 11.45 8.87 -3.42
C THR A 199 11.09 10.25 -3.97
N ALA A 200 10.41 11.07 -3.16
CA ALA A 200 10.02 12.43 -3.56
C ALA A 200 11.21 13.36 -3.83
N ASP A 201 12.34 13.13 -3.15
CA ASP A 201 13.60 13.85 -3.37
C ASP A 201 14.45 13.26 -4.50
N GLY A 202 13.97 12.23 -5.20
CA GLY A 202 14.56 11.70 -6.43
C GLY A 202 15.59 10.60 -6.25
N GLN A 203 15.57 9.92 -5.10
CA GLN A 203 16.42 8.77 -4.81
C GLN A 203 15.74 7.49 -5.26
N LEU A 204 16.48 6.65 -5.98
CA LEU A 204 16.07 5.29 -6.29
C LEU A 204 16.34 4.39 -5.07
N ARG A 205 15.38 3.53 -4.75
CA ARG A 205 15.45 2.53 -3.68
C ARG A 205 15.02 1.17 -4.22
N THR A 206 15.78 0.14 -3.92
CA THR A 206 15.51 -1.24 -4.36
C THR A 206 14.61 -2.01 -3.39
N CYS A 207 14.49 -1.54 -2.15
CA CYS A 207 13.64 -2.12 -1.12
C CYS A 207 13.09 -1.01 -0.21
N LEU A 208 11.91 -1.23 0.38
CA LEU A 208 11.38 -0.35 1.44
C LEU A 208 12.37 -0.20 2.59
N PHE A 209 12.99 -1.32 2.97
CA PHE A 209 13.96 -1.42 4.06
C PHE A 209 15.41 -1.16 3.64
N SER A 210 15.68 -0.84 2.37
CA SER A 210 17.06 -0.62 1.93
C SER A 210 17.69 0.56 2.67
N ARG A 211 18.96 0.43 3.03
CA ARG A 211 19.75 1.55 3.58
C ARG A 211 20.57 2.23 2.49
N ARG A 212 20.49 1.75 1.25
CA ARG A 212 21.18 2.28 0.08
C ARG A 212 20.19 3.00 -0.82
N GLU A 213 20.64 4.13 -1.33
CA GLU A 213 19.90 5.00 -2.25
C GLU A 213 20.83 5.37 -3.40
N TRP A 214 20.25 5.58 -4.58
CA TRP A 214 20.98 6.01 -5.76
C TRP A 214 20.32 7.27 -6.33
N ASP A 215 21.09 8.36 -6.48
CA ASP A 215 20.56 9.67 -6.87
C ASP A 215 20.22 9.71 -8.37
N LEU A 216 19.01 9.27 -8.70
CA LEU A 216 18.50 9.27 -10.07
C LEU A 216 18.21 10.70 -10.56
N LYS A 217 17.84 11.61 -9.66
CA LYS A 217 17.55 13.00 -10.00
C LYS A 217 18.79 13.74 -10.47
N ALA A 218 19.93 13.57 -9.78
CA ALA A 218 21.21 14.10 -10.22
C ALA A 218 21.59 13.50 -11.58
N ALA A 219 21.51 12.18 -11.73
CA ALA A 219 21.79 11.49 -12.99
C ALA A 219 20.96 12.03 -14.17
N LEU A 220 19.68 12.36 -13.96
CA LEU A 220 18.82 12.98 -14.98
C LEU A 220 19.18 14.45 -15.27
N ARG A 221 19.54 15.22 -14.23
CA ARG A 221 19.90 16.65 -14.37
C ARG A 221 21.26 16.88 -14.99
N ASP A 222 22.17 15.91 -14.87
CA ASP A 222 23.50 15.93 -15.50
C ASP A 222 23.44 15.69 -17.02
N GLY A 223 22.25 15.54 -17.61
CA GLY A 223 22.08 15.39 -19.06
C GLY A 223 22.46 14.00 -19.59
N ARG A 224 22.43 12.97 -18.75
CA ARG A 224 22.66 11.58 -19.19
C ARG A 224 21.63 11.15 -20.22
N THR A 225 22.06 10.35 -21.18
CA THR A 225 21.18 9.77 -22.20
C THR A 225 20.28 8.68 -21.63
N ASP A 226 19.19 8.35 -22.31
CA ASP A 226 18.28 7.27 -21.90
C ASP A 226 18.99 5.93 -21.69
N SER A 227 20.00 5.62 -22.52
CA SER A 227 20.81 4.40 -22.37
C SER A 227 21.61 4.40 -21.05
N GLN A 228 22.23 5.54 -20.71
CA GLN A 228 22.97 5.70 -19.47
C GLN A 228 22.05 5.65 -18.24
N ILE A 229 20.84 6.20 -18.35
CA ILE A 229 19.81 6.08 -17.30
C ILE A 229 19.37 4.63 -17.14
N ALA A 230 19.11 3.91 -18.25
CA ALA A 230 18.74 2.50 -18.20
C ALA A 230 19.83 1.64 -17.52
N ASP A 231 21.10 1.90 -17.82
CA ASP A 231 22.23 1.20 -17.19
C ASP A 231 22.37 1.53 -15.70
N PHE A 232 22.13 2.79 -15.32
CA PHE A 232 22.06 3.19 -13.90
C PHE A 232 20.95 2.44 -13.15
N LEU A 233 19.76 2.33 -13.74
CA LEU A 233 18.64 1.57 -13.16
C LEU A 233 18.98 0.09 -13.02
N ARG A 234 19.55 -0.53 -14.06
CA ARG A 234 20.00 -1.94 -14.02
C ARG A 234 21.06 -2.17 -12.96
N PHE A 235 22.01 -1.24 -12.84
CA PHE A 235 23.03 -1.28 -11.80
C PHE A 235 22.40 -1.30 -10.41
N ALA A 236 21.51 -0.37 -10.10
CA ALA A 236 20.82 -0.35 -8.81
C ALA A 236 20.02 -1.63 -8.56
N VAL A 237 19.26 -2.13 -9.55
CA VAL A 237 18.49 -3.38 -9.43
C VAL A 237 19.38 -4.59 -9.13
N ARG A 238 20.58 -4.70 -9.73
CA ARG A 238 21.55 -5.77 -9.42
C ARG A 238 22.06 -5.73 -7.98
N HIS A 239 21.94 -4.58 -7.30
CA HIS A 239 22.32 -4.40 -5.90
C HIS A 239 21.13 -4.51 -4.94
N LYS A 240 19.94 -4.91 -5.42
CA LYS A 240 18.78 -5.21 -4.58
C LYS A 240 19.13 -6.34 -3.60
N GLU A 241 18.89 -6.09 -2.32
CA GLU A 241 19.13 -7.06 -1.27
C GLU A 241 18.18 -8.26 -1.38
N LEU A 242 18.65 -9.44 -0.98
CA LEU A 242 17.87 -10.68 -1.05
C LEU A 242 16.55 -10.61 -0.25
N LYS A 243 16.57 -9.96 0.92
CA LYS A 243 15.42 -9.78 1.82
C LYS A 243 15.65 -8.65 2.83
N HIS A 244 14.59 -8.21 3.50
CA HIS A 244 14.63 -7.11 4.48
C HIS A 244 15.19 -7.50 5.86
N ARG A 245 15.28 -8.79 6.18
CA ARG A 245 15.92 -9.31 7.41
C ARG A 245 15.31 -8.80 8.74
N VAL A 246 14.04 -8.39 8.75
CA VAL A 246 13.36 -7.84 9.95
C VAL A 246 13.40 -8.83 11.12
N ASN A 247 13.34 -10.13 10.85
CA ASN A 247 13.35 -11.19 11.88
C ASN A 247 14.76 -11.73 12.17
N GLU A 248 15.82 -11.11 11.66
CA GLU A 248 17.19 -11.59 11.86
C GLU A 248 17.91 -10.81 12.96
N PRO A 249 18.80 -11.48 13.74
CA PRO A 249 19.70 -10.79 14.65
C PRO A 249 20.51 -9.71 13.92
N GLY A 250 20.62 -8.53 14.53
CA GLY A 250 21.35 -7.40 13.95
C GLY A 250 20.59 -6.62 12.87
N PHE A 251 19.27 -6.83 12.73
CA PHE A 251 18.44 -5.97 11.88
C PHE A 251 18.61 -4.49 12.26
N VAL A 252 18.99 -3.68 11.27
CA VAL A 252 19.09 -2.23 11.41
C VAL A 252 17.96 -1.59 10.62
N ARG A 253 17.11 -0.84 11.31
CA ARG A 253 15.99 -0.10 10.70
C ARG A 253 16.50 0.85 9.62
N ALA A 254 15.69 1.04 8.57
CA ALA A 254 15.94 2.07 7.58
C ALA A 254 15.88 3.46 8.23
N SER A 255 16.67 4.41 7.71
CA SER A 255 16.75 5.77 8.26
C SER A 255 15.52 6.63 7.97
N ARG A 256 14.72 6.26 6.97
CA ARG A 256 13.54 7.01 6.52
C ARG A 256 12.25 6.31 6.96
N SER A 257 11.28 7.10 7.41
CA SER A 257 9.90 6.64 7.66
C SER A 257 9.14 6.39 6.34
N MET A 258 8.01 5.68 6.40
CA MET A 258 7.15 5.42 5.24
C MET A 258 6.84 6.68 4.42
N SER A 259 6.46 7.78 5.08
CA SER A 259 6.08 9.05 4.42
C SER A 259 7.20 9.62 3.55
N GLN A 260 8.46 9.45 3.96
CA GLN A 260 9.65 9.97 3.27
C GLN A 260 10.10 9.09 2.10
N ILE A 261 9.72 7.82 2.11
CA ILE A 261 9.97 6.91 0.98
C ILE A 261 8.75 6.80 0.09
N GLY A 262 7.65 7.46 0.44
CA GLY A 262 6.50 7.68 -0.40
C GLY A 262 5.33 6.76 -0.08
N GLY A 263 5.14 6.29 1.15
CA GLY A 263 3.95 5.55 1.56
C GLY A 263 3.35 6.10 2.84
#